data_AF-A0A5I1ZQ81-F1
#
_entry.id   AF-A0A5I1ZQ81-F1
#
_cell.length_a   1.000
_cell.length_b   1.000
_cell.length_c   1.000
_cell.angle_alpha   90.00
_cell.angle_beta   90.00
_cell.angle_gamma   90.00
#
_symmetry.space_group_name_H-M   'P 1'
#
loop_
_entity.id
_entity.type
_entity.pdbx_description
1 polymer ?
#
loop_
_entity_poly.entity_id
_entity_poly.type
_entity_poly.pdbx_seq_one_letter_code
_entity_poly.pdbx_strand_id
1 'polypeptide(L)'
;ANDGETIDIDLKQINSQTLGLDTLNVQKAYDVSATDVISSTYSDGTQALTAPTATEIKAALGNPTVTGDTLTAAVSFKDGKYYATVSGYTDAGDTAKNGKYEVTVDSATGAVSFGATPTKSTVTGDTAVTKVQVNAPVAADAATKKALQDGGVSSADASAATLVKMSYTDKNGKTIEGGYALKAGDKYYAADYDEATGAIKAKTTSYTAADGTTKTAANQLGGVDGKTEVVTIDGKTYNASKAAGHDFKAQPELAEAAAKTTENPLQKIDAALAQVDALRSDLGAVQNRFNSAITNLGNTVNNLSEARSRIEDSDYATEVSNMSRAQILQQAGTSVLAQANQVPQNVLSLLR
;
A
#
# COMPACT_ATOMS: atom_id res chain seq x y z
N ALA A 1 33.11 -43.74 -7.07
CA ALA A 1 32.32 -42.71 -6.37
C ALA A 1 32.20 -43.17 -4.94
N ASN A 2 32.86 -42.46 -4.03
CA ASN A 2 32.80 -42.75 -2.60
C ASN A 2 31.90 -41.71 -1.90
N ASP A 3 31.32 -42.07 -0.76
CA ASP A 3 30.54 -41.13 0.03
C ASP A 3 31.43 -39.98 0.53
N GLY A 4 30.91 -38.74 0.46
CA GLY A 4 31.60 -37.53 0.90
C GLY A 4 32.47 -36.83 -0.16
N GLU A 5 32.54 -37.34 -1.39
CA GLU A 5 33.18 -36.66 -2.52
C GLU A 5 32.22 -35.61 -3.14
N THR A 6 31.93 -34.55 -2.39
CA THR A 6 30.97 -33.50 -2.78
C THR A 6 31.63 -32.16 -3.11
N ILE A 7 30.91 -31.32 -3.85
CA ILE A 7 31.20 -29.90 -4.00
C ILE A 7 29.98 -29.16 -3.47
N ASP A 8 30.20 -28.33 -2.46
CA ASP A 8 29.14 -27.57 -1.80
C ASP A 8 28.86 -26.27 -2.55
N ILE A 9 27.61 -25.81 -2.49
CA ILE A 9 27.17 -24.51 -3.00
C ILE A 9 26.60 -23.72 -1.82
N ASP A 10 27.34 -22.71 -1.38
CA ASP A 10 26.92 -21.84 -0.27
C ASP A 10 25.89 -20.80 -0.74
N LEU A 11 24.62 -21.18 -0.72
CA LEU A 11 23.53 -20.27 -1.05
C LEU A 11 23.29 -19.27 0.08
N LYS A 12 23.13 -17.99 -0.28
CA LYS A 12 22.84 -16.89 0.64
C LYS A 12 21.52 -16.24 0.27
N GLN A 13 20.76 -15.78 1.28
CA GLN A 13 19.56 -15.00 1.04
C GLN A 13 19.94 -13.60 0.52
N ILE A 14 19.48 -13.24 -0.67
CA ILE A 14 19.70 -11.93 -1.29
C ILE A 14 18.34 -11.27 -1.54
N ASN A 15 18.03 -10.23 -0.78
CA ASN A 15 16.86 -9.38 -0.94
C ASN A 15 17.20 -7.95 -0.47
N SER A 16 16.27 -7.01 -0.59
CA SER A 16 16.52 -5.61 -0.20
C SER A 16 16.89 -5.44 1.27
N GLN A 17 16.37 -6.29 2.17
CA GLN A 17 16.70 -6.26 3.60
C GLN A 17 18.13 -6.76 3.85
N THR A 18 18.52 -7.91 3.28
CA THR A 18 19.87 -8.46 3.45
C THR A 18 20.94 -7.57 2.81
N LEU A 19 20.57 -6.84 1.75
CA LEU A 19 21.41 -5.83 1.11
C LEU A 19 21.41 -4.46 1.82
N GLY A 20 20.59 -4.26 2.86
CA GLY A 20 20.52 -3.00 3.61
C GLY A 20 19.90 -1.82 2.85
N LEU A 21 19.03 -2.10 1.88
CA LEU A 21 18.38 -1.13 0.98
C LEU A 21 16.86 -1.08 1.12
N ASP A 22 16.27 -1.84 2.03
CA ASP A 22 14.83 -1.94 2.27
C ASP A 22 14.14 -0.62 2.67
N THR A 23 14.91 0.29 3.26
CA THR A 23 14.54 1.64 3.70
C THR A 23 15.23 2.75 2.92
N LEU A 24 15.90 2.44 1.79
CA LEU A 24 16.53 3.42 0.91
C LEU A 24 15.49 4.44 0.43
N ASN A 25 15.68 5.71 0.76
CA ASN A 25 14.73 6.78 0.47
C ASN A 25 15.43 8.10 0.14
N VAL A 26 15.01 8.75 -0.94
CA VAL A 26 15.56 10.04 -1.43
C VAL A 26 14.55 11.20 -1.33
N GLN A 27 13.37 10.95 -0.78
CA GLN A 27 12.33 11.96 -0.60
C GLN A 27 12.71 12.92 0.52
N LYS A 28 12.00 14.05 0.59
CA LYS A 28 12.11 15.05 1.65
C LYS A 28 10.70 15.35 2.18
N ALA A 29 10.63 15.76 3.46
CA ALA A 29 9.40 16.18 4.09
C ALA A 29 8.80 17.40 3.38
N TYR A 30 7.50 17.37 3.16
CA TYR A 30 6.69 18.56 2.90
C TYR A 30 6.38 19.26 4.23
N ASP A 31 6.09 20.56 4.16
CA ASP A 31 5.37 21.23 5.22
C ASP A 31 3.88 20.86 5.11
N VAL A 32 3.37 20.16 6.12
CA VAL A 32 2.02 19.56 6.12
C VAL A 32 1.06 20.50 6.84
N SER A 33 0.02 20.92 6.15
CA SER A 33 -1.07 21.69 6.73
C SER A 33 -2.42 21.06 6.40
N ALA A 34 -3.47 21.49 7.11
CA ALA A 34 -4.81 20.99 6.92
C ALA A 34 -5.84 22.09 7.19
N THR A 35 -6.91 22.10 6.42
CA THR A 35 -8.05 23.02 6.58
C THR A 35 -9.27 22.21 6.98
N ASP A 36 -10.00 22.66 8.01
CA ASP A 36 -11.23 22.00 8.44
C ASP A 36 -12.28 22.02 7.32
N VAL A 37 -12.91 20.86 7.06
CA VAL A 37 -14.10 20.80 6.20
C VAL A 37 -15.28 21.22 7.06
N ILE A 38 -15.89 22.35 6.74
CA ILE A 38 -16.99 22.92 7.52
C ILE A 38 -18.33 22.37 7.06
N SER A 39 -19.18 21.98 8.02
CA SER A 39 -20.52 21.49 7.72
C SER A 39 -21.41 22.55 7.08
N SER A 40 -22.27 22.14 6.16
CA SER A 40 -23.37 22.96 5.64
C SER A 40 -24.54 23.08 6.63
N THR A 41 -24.57 22.26 7.68
CA THR A 41 -25.55 22.35 8.76
C THR A 41 -25.14 23.40 9.79
N TYR A 42 -26.13 24.18 10.22
CA TYR A 42 -25.98 25.23 11.22
C TYR A 42 -26.73 24.87 12.50
N SER A 43 -26.23 25.39 13.61
CA SER A 43 -26.83 25.23 14.93
C SER A 43 -26.73 26.52 15.72
N ASP A 44 -27.58 26.64 16.75
CA ASP A 44 -27.55 27.76 17.69
C ASP A 44 -26.18 27.85 18.39
N GLY A 45 -25.48 28.96 18.17
CA GLY A 45 -24.30 29.32 18.94
C GLY A 45 -24.64 29.80 20.36
N THR A 46 -23.67 30.46 21.00
CA THR A 46 -23.85 31.00 22.36
C THR A 46 -24.45 32.40 22.36
N GLN A 47 -24.20 33.19 21.32
CA GLN A 47 -24.62 34.59 21.24
C GLN A 47 -26.11 34.73 20.88
N ALA A 48 -26.88 35.43 21.71
CA ALA A 48 -28.29 35.72 21.43
C ALA A 48 -28.43 36.79 20.34
N LEU A 49 -29.43 36.65 19.49
CA LEU A 49 -29.79 37.66 18.50
C LEU A 49 -30.57 38.78 19.15
N THR A 50 -30.21 40.01 18.82
CA THR A 50 -30.98 41.20 19.18
C THR A 50 -31.74 41.65 17.94
N ALA A 51 -33.05 41.37 17.91
CA ALA A 51 -33.91 41.76 16.81
C ALA A 51 -33.94 43.29 16.62
N PRO A 52 -34.11 43.78 15.37
CA PRO A 52 -34.18 45.22 15.12
C PRO A 52 -35.32 45.87 15.90
N THR A 53 -35.02 46.97 16.59
CA THR A 53 -36.00 47.77 17.31
C THR A 53 -36.94 48.50 16.36
N ALA A 54 -38.09 48.94 16.85
CA ALA A 54 -39.03 49.75 16.06
C ALA A 54 -38.37 51.02 15.48
N THR A 55 -37.40 51.61 16.17
CA THR A 55 -36.63 52.78 15.68
C THR A 55 -35.76 52.41 14.49
N GLU A 56 -35.07 51.27 14.54
CA GLU A 56 -34.21 50.79 13.46
C GLU A 56 -35.03 50.35 12.24
N ILE A 57 -36.20 49.74 12.45
CA ILE A 57 -37.14 49.41 11.37
C ILE A 57 -37.62 50.69 10.68
N LYS A 58 -37.98 51.74 11.43
CA LYS A 58 -38.41 53.03 10.86
C LYS A 58 -37.29 53.72 10.10
N ALA A 59 -36.05 53.65 10.60
CA ALA A 59 -34.89 54.20 9.91
C ALA A 59 -34.65 53.49 8.57
N ALA A 60 -34.87 52.17 8.52
CA ALA A 60 -34.62 51.36 7.33
C ALA A 60 -35.77 51.40 6.30
N LEU A 61 -37.03 51.37 6.74
CA LEU A 61 -38.20 51.19 5.87
C LEU A 61 -39.14 52.41 5.83
N GLY A 62 -38.93 53.41 6.69
CA GLY A 62 -39.74 54.61 6.80
C GLY A 62 -40.75 54.57 7.96
N ASN A 63 -41.25 55.75 8.35
CA ASN A 63 -42.26 55.87 9.41
C ASN A 63 -43.64 55.35 8.96
N PRO A 64 -44.42 54.71 9.85
CA PRO A 64 -45.80 54.36 9.55
C PRO A 64 -46.67 55.62 9.47
N THR A 65 -47.65 55.59 8.57
CA THR A 65 -48.66 56.66 8.40
C THR A 65 -49.63 56.71 9.58
N VAL A 66 -49.98 55.53 10.14
CA VAL A 66 -50.85 55.42 11.32
C VAL A 66 -50.02 55.60 12.59
N THR A 67 -50.38 56.61 13.39
CA THR A 67 -49.74 56.87 14.69
C THR A 67 -50.18 55.81 15.70
N GLY A 68 -49.23 55.02 16.20
CA GLY A 68 -49.49 53.93 17.17
C GLY A 68 -49.11 52.52 16.68
N ASP A 69 -48.78 52.38 15.39
CA ASP A 69 -48.30 51.10 14.84
C ASP A 69 -47.05 50.60 15.59
N THR A 70 -47.11 49.37 16.09
CA THR A 70 -46.01 48.70 16.79
C THR A 70 -45.27 47.80 15.80
N LEU A 71 -44.12 48.27 15.32
CA LEU A 71 -43.30 47.53 14.36
C LEU A 71 -42.44 46.49 15.07
N THR A 72 -42.47 45.26 14.54
CA THR A 72 -41.68 44.13 15.05
C THR A 72 -40.98 43.42 13.91
N ALA A 73 -39.82 42.82 14.20
CA ALA A 73 -39.07 42.01 13.25
C ALA A 73 -38.73 40.65 13.86
N ALA A 74 -39.25 39.57 13.30
CA ALA A 74 -38.88 38.21 13.68
C ALA A 74 -37.70 37.73 12.82
N VAL A 75 -36.66 37.21 13.47
CA VAL A 75 -35.42 36.81 12.78
C VAL A 75 -35.48 35.33 12.40
N SER A 76 -35.10 35.03 11.17
CA SER A 76 -34.99 33.68 10.64
C SER A 76 -33.67 33.49 9.90
N PHE A 77 -33.28 32.24 9.68
CA PHE A 77 -32.01 31.87 9.06
C PHE A 77 -32.21 30.82 7.99
N LYS A 78 -31.39 30.90 6.94
CA LYS A 78 -31.25 29.86 5.93
C LYS A 78 -29.89 29.98 5.24
N ASP A 79 -29.18 28.86 5.09
CA ASP A 79 -27.99 28.70 4.25
C ASP A 79 -26.93 29.81 4.43
N GLY A 80 -26.62 30.17 5.68
CA GLY A 80 -25.61 31.18 6.02
C GLY A 80 -26.12 32.63 6.00
N LYS A 81 -27.41 32.85 5.72
CA LYS A 81 -28.02 34.18 5.65
C LYS A 81 -29.12 34.35 6.68
N TYR A 82 -29.26 35.57 7.19
CA TYR A 82 -30.32 35.95 8.11
C TYR A 82 -31.37 36.79 7.41
N TYR A 83 -32.60 36.65 7.90
CA TYR A 83 -33.75 37.37 7.39
C TYR A 83 -34.55 37.95 8.55
N ALA A 84 -35.11 39.14 8.37
CA ALA A 84 -36.03 39.76 9.31
C ALA A 84 -37.42 39.87 8.66
N THR A 85 -38.41 39.22 9.26
CA THR A 85 -39.82 39.35 8.86
C THR A 85 -40.42 40.52 9.62
N VAL A 86 -40.54 41.65 8.94
CA VAL A 86 -41.12 42.88 9.47
C VAL A 86 -42.64 42.82 9.39
N SER A 87 -43.30 43.23 10.47
CA SER A 87 -44.75 43.35 10.59
C SER A 87 -45.12 44.58 11.42
N GLY A 88 -46.36 45.05 11.26
CA GLY A 88 -46.94 46.12 12.08
C GLY A 88 -47.35 47.37 11.33
N TYR A 89 -47.01 47.53 10.04
CA TYR A 89 -47.58 48.60 9.22
C TYR A 89 -49.04 48.26 8.87
N THR A 90 -49.99 49.09 9.31
CA THR A 90 -51.44 48.81 9.13
C THR A 90 -52.08 49.63 8.01
N ASP A 91 -51.53 50.80 7.67
CA ASP A 91 -52.05 51.62 6.58
C ASP A 91 -51.89 50.94 5.22
N ALA A 92 -52.91 51.07 4.35
CA ALA A 92 -52.92 50.45 3.02
C ALA A 92 -51.69 50.85 2.17
N GLY A 93 -51.21 52.09 2.28
CA GLY A 93 -50.01 52.59 1.59
C GLY A 93 -48.68 52.06 2.15
N ASP A 94 -48.69 51.56 3.39
CA ASP A 94 -47.51 51.07 4.09
C ASP A 94 -47.45 49.55 4.25
N THR A 95 -48.57 48.85 4.11
CA THR A 95 -48.62 47.37 4.21
C THR A 95 -47.63 46.68 3.27
N ALA A 96 -47.30 47.30 2.14
CA ALA A 96 -46.27 46.86 1.20
C ALA A 96 -44.83 46.88 1.79
N LYS A 97 -44.60 47.44 2.98
CA LYS A 97 -43.35 47.38 3.74
C LYS A 97 -43.29 46.19 4.71
N ASN A 98 -44.42 45.57 5.04
CA ASN A 98 -44.42 44.31 5.78
C ASN A 98 -43.87 43.19 4.89
N GLY A 99 -43.07 42.29 5.46
CA GLY A 99 -42.49 41.18 4.73
C GLY A 99 -41.08 40.87 5.18
N LYS A 100 -40.44 39.96 4.46
CA LYS A 100 -39.12 39.44 4.80
C LYS A 100 -38.02 40.21 4.09
N TYR A 101 -36.95 40.53 4.80
CA TYR A 101 -35.79 41.27 4.28
C TYR A 101 -34.51 40.51 4.64
N GLU A 102 -33.52 40.47 3.75
CA GLU A 102 -32.18 39.99 4.11
C GLU A 102 -31.52 41.00 5.05
N VAL A 103 -30.94 40.50 6.14
CA VAL A 103 -30.31 41.30 7.20
C VAL A 103 -28.94 40.77 7.53
N THR A 104 -28.09 41.63 8.06
CA THR A 104 -26.76 41.27 8.53
C THR A 104 -26.79 41.10 10.05
N VAL A 105 -25.97 40.18 10.55
CA VAL A 105 -25.80 39.94 11.99
C VAL A 105 -24.35 40.17 12.34
N ASP A 106 -24.12 41.01 13.35
CA ASP A 106 -22.81 41.09 14.01
C ASP A 106 -22.63 39.84 14.88
N SER A 107 -21.66 38.99 14.54
CA SER A 107 -21.46 37.70 15.22
C SER A 107 -20.96 37.85 16.66
N ALA A 108 -20.37 38.99 17.03
CA ALA A 108 -19.86 39.25 18.38
C ALA A 108 -20.94 39.79 19.32
N THR A 109 -21.85 40.63 18.83
CA THR A 109 -22.90 41.26 19.64
C THR A 109 -24.28 40.64 19.44
N GLY A 110 -24.49 39.91 18.34
CA GLY A 110 -25.77 39.38 17.91
C GLY A 110 -26.75 40.44 17.37
N ALA A 111 -26.30 41.68 17.19
CA ALA A 111 -27.14 42.76 16.67
C ALA A 111 -27.54 42.48 15.21
N VAL A 112 -28.85 42.56 14.93
CA VAL A 112 -29.39 42.37 13.59
C VAL A 112 -29.67 43.72 12.96
N SER A 113 -29.11 43.98 11.78
CA SER A 113 -29.21 45.26 11.09
C SER A 113 -29.65 45.10 9.64
N PHE A 114 -30.45 46.04 9.15
CA PHE A 114 -30.78 46.14 7.74
C PHE A 114 -29.61 46.72 6.95
N GLY A 115 -29.47 46.30 5.69
CA GLY A 115 -28.56 46.95 4.74
C GLY A 115 -29.01 48.37 4.39
N ALA A 116 -28.12 49.17 3.81
CA ALA A 116 -28.39 50.57 3.46
C ALA A 116 -29.61 50.76 2.54
N THR A 117 -29.90 49.78 1.69
CA THR A 117 -31.11 49.72 0.84
C THR A 117 -31.79 48.37 1.04
N PRO A 118 -32.72 48.25 2.01
CA PRO A 118 -33.36 46.99 2.34
C PRO A 118 -34.22 46.50 1.17
N THR A 119 -33.93 45.30 0.67
CA THR A 119 -34.73 44.63 -0.36
C THR A 119 -35.52 43.49 0.25
N LYS A 120 -36.77 43.32 -0.21
CA LYS A 120 -37.57 42.18 0.21
C LYS A 120 -36.99 40.89 -0.35
N SER A 121 -36.90 39.89 0.51
CA SER A 121 -36.54 38.52 0.17
C SER A 121 -37.79 37.67 -0.01
N THR A 122 -37.77 36.79 -1.00
CA THR A 122 -38.81 35.78 -1.25
C THR A 122 -38.40 34.41 -0.72
N VAL A 123 -37.36 34.34 0.14
CA VAL A 123 -36.87 33.07 0.68
C VAL A 123 -37.95 32.31 1.43
N THR A 124 -38.01 31.02 1.13
CA THR A 124 -38.89 30.02 1.77
C THR A 124 -38.06 28.91 2.40
N GLY A 125 -38.61 28.27 3.44
CA GLY A 125 -37.94 27.19 4.17
C GLY A 125 -36.85 27.65 5.14
N ASP A 126 -36.79 28.94 5.44
CA ASP A 126 -36.03 29.50 6.55
C ASP A 126 -36.69 29.16 7.89
N THR A 127 -35.87 29.03 8.93
CA THR A 127 -36.32 28.69 10.28
C THR A 127 -36.15 29.87 11.22
N ALA A 128 -37.07 30.05 12.16
CA ALA A 128 -36.94 31.07 13.19
C ALA A 128 -35.75 30.72 14.11
N VAL A 129 -34.90 31.71 14.39
CA VAL A 129 -33.71 31.55 15.23
C VAL A 129 -33.64 32.65 16.27
N THR A 130 -33.10 32.32 17.44
CA THR A 130 -32.92 33.28 18.55
C THR A 130 -31.46 33.53 18.90
N LYS A 131 -30.55 32.78 18.28
CA LYS A 131 -29.11 32.88 18.48
C LYS A 131 -28.38 32.93 17.15
N VAL A 132 -27.17 33.48 17.18
CA VAL A 132 -26.25 33.47 16.04
C VAL A 132 -25.98 32.02 15.68
N GLN A 133 -26.33 31.66 14.46
CA GLN A 133 -26.08 30.37 13.86
C GLN A 133 -24.60 30.20 13.56
N VAL A 134 -24.07 29.06 13.99
CA VAL A 134 -22.69 28.65 13.76
C VAL A 134 -22.69 27.28 13.08
N ASN A 135 -21.70 27.08 12.21
CA ASN A 135 -21.34 25.78 11.67
C ASN A 135 -20.03 25.31 12.30
N ALA A 136 -19.83 24.00 12.30
CA ALA A 136 -18.66 23.36 12.90
C ALA A 136 -17.95 22.49 11.87
N PRO A 137 -16.68 22.11 12.10
CA PRO A 137 -16.02 21.08 11.32
C PRO A 137 -16.88 19.81 11.26
N VAL A 138 -16.92 19.17 10.09
CA VAL A 138 -17.64 17.91 9.89
C VAL A 138 -17.02 16.86 10.81
N ALA A 139 -17.80 16.38 11.78
CA ALA A 139 -17.38 15.33 12.70
C ALA A 139 -17.49 13.95 12.05
N ALA A 140 -16.58 13.04 12.39
CA ALA A 140 -16.69 11.64 11.98
C ALA A 140 -17.99 11.00 12.51
N ASP A 141 -18.66 10.20 11.67
CA ASP A 141 -19.80 9.38 12.07
C ASP A 141 -19.38 8.22 12.99
N ALA A 142 -20.36 7.54 13.60
CA ALA A 142 -20.10 6.45 14.55
C ALA A 142 -19.32 5.27 13.94
N ALA A 143 -19.59 4.90 12.67
CA ALA A 143 -18.90 3.81 12.00
C ALA A 143 -17.45 4.18 11.67
N THR A 144 -17.23 5.42 11.22
CA THR A 144 -15.90 5.98 10.97
C THR A 144 -15.07 6.05 12.26
N LYS A 145 -15.66 6.52 13.37
CA LYS A 145 -15.01 6.52 14.69
C LYS A 145 -14.63 5.12 15.15
N LYS A 146 -15.53 4.15 14.96
CA LYS A 146 -15.26 2.74 15.26
C LYS A 146 -14.10 2.20 14.42
N ALA A 147 -14.06 2.50 13.12
CA ALA A 147 -12.98 2.05 12.24
C ALA A 147 -11.60 2.60 12.65
N LEU A 148 -11.52 3.86 13.10
CA LEU A 148 -10.29 4.42 13.67
C LEU A 148 -9.86 3.67 14.94
N GLN A 149 -10.80 3.39 15.85
CA GLN A 149 -10.53 2.67 17.10
C GLN A 149 -10.06 1.23 16.86
N ASP A 150 -10.76 0.50 15.98
CA ASP A 150 -10.36 -0.85 15.56
C ASP A 150 -8.98 -0.83 14.88
N GLY A 151 -8.67 0.27 14.20
CA GLY A 151 -7.37 0.57 13.60
C GLY A 151 -6.28 1.05 14.58
N GLY A 152 -6.52 1.03 15.89
CA GLY A 152 -5.54 1.36 16.93
C GLY A 152 -5.45 2.83 17.33
N VAL A 153 -6.36 3.69 16.87
CA VAL A 153 -6.47 5.08 17.36
C VAL A 153 -7.12 5.10 18.74
N SER A 154 -6.64 5.96 19.65
CA SER A 154 -7.20 6.05 20.99
C SER A 154 -8.69 6.40 20.96
N SER A 155 -9.48 5.89 21.91
CA SER A 155 -10.92 6.18 21.96
C SER A 155 -11.20 7.68 22.13
N ALA A 156 -10.36 8.40 22.86
CA ALA A 156 -10.48 9.84 23.05
C ALA A 156 -10.26 10.60 21.72
N ASP A 157 -9.16 10.31 21.02
CA ASP A 157 -8.82 11.00 19.76
C ASP A 157 -9.80 10.65 18.65
N ALA A 158 -10.18 9.37 18.53
CA ALA A 158 -11.17 8.94 17.55
C ALA A 158 -12.55 9.60 17.79
N SER A 159 -12.96 9.78 19.05
CA SER A 159 -14.26 10.41 19.36
C SER A 159 -14.30 11.89 18.99
N ALA A 160 -13.15 12.56 19.03
CA ALA A 160 -12.96 13.96 18.65
C ALA A 160 -12.58 14.15 17.18
N ALA A 161 -12.56 13.09 16.37
CA ALA A 161 -12.07 13.16 15.00
C ALA A 161 -12.94 14.06 14.10
N THR A 162 -12.29 15.01 13.42
CA THR A 162 -12.91 15.93 12.45
C THR A 162 -12.32 15.73 11.06
N LEU A 163 -13.13 15.99 10.05
CA LEU A 163 -12.72 15.92 8.65
C LEU A 163 -11.94 17.17 8.25
N VAL A 164 -10.80 16.97 7.61
CA VAL A 164 -9.94 18.02 7.08
C VAL A 164 -9.55 17.75 5.64
N LYS A 165 -9.29 18.82 4.89
CA LYS A 165 -8.61 18.78 3.59
C LYS A 165 -7.12 19.03 3.81
N MET A 166 -6.28 18.11 3.33
CA MET A 166 -4.82 18.21 3.50
C MET A 166 -4.20 19.11 2.44
N SER A 167 -3.14 19.82 2.78
CA SER A 167 -2.31 20.58 1.85
C SER A 167 -0.82 20.34 2.16
N TYR A 168 0.01 20.33 1.12
CA TYR A 168 1.44 20.02 1.23
C TYR A 168 2.26 21.10 0.53
N THR A 169 3.14 21.77 1.26
CA THR A 169 3.99 22.82 0.72
C THR A 169 5.42 22.32 0.56
N ASP A 170 5.96 22.43 -0.64
CA ASP A 170 7.35 22.05 -0.91
C ASP A 170 8.35 23.09 -0.40
N LYS A 171 9.64 22.79 -0.53
CA LYS A 171 10.72 23.68 -0.07
C LYS A 171 10.83 24.99 -0.86
N ASN A 172 10.15 25.08 -1.99
CA ASN A 172 10.07 26.27 -2.84
C ASN A 172 8.82 27.13 -2.52
N GLY A 173 8.01 26.72 -1.55
CA GLY A 173 6.79 27.43 -1.16
C GLY A 173 5.58 27.11 -2.04
N LYS A 174 5.67 26.13 -2.94
CA LYS A 174 4.53 25.70 -3.76
C LYS A 174 3.67 24.73 -2.95
N THR A 175 2.41 25.11 -2.76
CA THR A 175 1.40 24.27 -2.10
C THR A 175 0.61 23.47 -3.12
N ILE A 176 0.38 22.20 -2.82
CA ILE A 176 -0.56 21.33 -3.53
C ILE A 176 -1.63 20.83 -2.57
N GLU A 177 -2.87 20.74 -3.07
CA GLU A 177 -3.98 20.14 -2.34
C GLU A 177 -3.85 18.62 -2.34
N GLY A 178 -4.15 18.02 -1.19
CA GLY A 178 -4.16 16.60 -0.95
C GLY A 178 -5.56 15.99 -0.92
N GLY A 179 -5.62 14.76 -0.44
CA GLY A 179 -6.87 14.07 -0.13
C GLY A 179 -7.53 14.60 1.14
N TYR A 180 -8.64 13.95 1.51
CA TYR A 180 -9.27 14.16 2.80
C TYR A 180 -8.59 13.30 3.87
N ALA A 181 -8.65 13.78 5.11
CA ALA A 181 -8.17 13.06 6.27
C ALA A 181 -9.06 13.34 7.49
N LEU A 182 -8.99 12.44 8.45
CA LEU A 182 -9.54 12.60 9.79
C LEU A 182 -8.41 13.07 10.71
N LYS A 183 -8.55 14.28 11.25
CA LYS A 183 -7.66 14.78 12.28
C LYS A 183 -8.12 14.23 13.63
N ALA A 184 -7.28 13.44 14.28
CA ALA A 184 -7.55 12.84 15.59
C ALA A 184 -6.32 13.07 16.49
N GLY A 185 -6.48 13.93 17.50
CA GLY A 185 -5.35 14.49 18.24
C GLY A 185 -4.44 15.30 17.31
N ASP A 186 -3.14 15.02 17.37
CA ASP A 186 -2.11 15.64 16.51
C ASP A 186 -1.82 14.87 15.21
N LYS A 187 -2.60 13.81 14.94
CA LYS A 187 -2.38 12.91 13.80
C LYS A 187 -3.46 13.06 12.75
N TYR A 188 -3.08 12.75 11.51
CA TYR A 188 -3.97 12.73 10.36
C TYR A 188 -4.10 11.31 9.84
N TYR A 189 -5.33 10.85 9.66
CA TYR A 189 -5.64 9.51 9.13
C TYR A 189 -6.36 9.65 7.79
N ALA A 190 -5.86 9.02 6.74
CA ALA A 190 -6.43 9.14 5.40
C ALA A 190 -7.90 8.69 5.39
N ALA A 191 -8.74 9.44 4.68
CA ALA A 191 -10.16 9.15 4.56
C ALA A 191 -10.67 9.49 3.17
N ASP A 192 -11.69 8.76 2.73
CA ASP A 192 -12.50 9.13 1.59
C ASP A 192 -13.72 9.91 2.09
N TYR A 193 -14.11 10.96 1.35
CA TYR A 193 -15.27 11.79 1.64
C TYR A 193 -16.09 11.98 0.38
N ASP A 194 -17.38 11.69 0.47
CA ASP A 194 -18.35 11.96 -0.57
C ASP A 194 -19.09 13.26 -0.25
N GLU A 195 -18.76 14.33 -0.99
CA GLU A 195 -19.34 15.66 -0.80
C GLU A 195 -20.86 15.70 -1.04
N ALA A 196 -21.40 14.79 -1.86
CA ALA A 196 -22.83 14.77 -2.17
C ALA A 196 -23.65 14.15 -1.03
N THR A 197 -23.12 13.11 -0.38
CA THR A 197 -23.82 12.39 0.69
C THR A 197 -23.36 12.79 2.09
N GLY A 198 -22.20 13.45 2.20
CA GLY A 198 -21.52 13.70 3.46
C GLY A 198 -20.89 12.46 4.09
N ALA A 199 -20.88 11.32 3.39
CA ALA A 199 -20.35 10.08 3.92
C ALA A 199 -18.82 10.13 4.03
N ILE A 200 -18.30 9.76 5.20
CA ILE A 200 -16.87 9.63 5.46
C ILE A 200 -16.53 8.15 5.57
N LYS A 201 -15.38 7.75 5.02
CA LYS A 201 -14.83 6.41 5.19
C LYS A 201 -13.37 6.49 5.57
N ALA A 202 -13.04 6.12 6.81
CA ALA A 202 -11.66 5.98 7.24
C ALA A 202 -10.95 4.89 6.43
N LYS A 203 -9.73 5.18 5.94
CA LYS A 203 -8.90 4.16 5.30
C LYS A 203 -8.19 3.33 6.36
N THR A 204 -8.31 2.02 6.23
CA THR A 204 -7.67 1.06 7.13
C THR A 204 -6.99 -0.04 6.31
N THR A 205 -5.89 -0.56 6.83
CA THR A 205 -5.16 -1.68 6.24
C THR A 205 -5.43 -2.94 7.05
N SER A 206 -5.93 -3.99 6.40
CA SER A 206 -6.13 -5.31 7.02
C SER A 206 -4.85 -6.14 6.95
N TYR A 207 -4.55 -6.88 8.01
CA TYR A 207 -3.38 -7.77 8.12
C TYR A 207 -3.67 -8.94 9.07
N THR A 208 -2.85 -9.98 9.02
CA THR A 208 -2.86 -11.06 10.03
C THR A 208 -1.79 -10.75 11.07
N ALA A 209 -2.21 -10.55 12.32
CA ALA A 209 -1.32 -10.21 13.42
C ALA A 209 -0.45 -11.41 13.84
N ALA A 210 0.57 -11.17 14.68
CA ALA A 210 1.47 -12.22 15.16
C ALA A 210 0.76 -13.31 16.00
N ASP A 211 -0.43 -13.01 16.54
CA ASP A 211 -1.31 -13.97 17.22
C ASP A 211 -2.18 -14.82 16.26
N GLY A 212 -2.08 -14.57 14.95
CA GLY A 212 -2.84 -15.27 13.90
C GLY A 212 -4.24 -14.72 13.64
N THR A 213 -4.66 -13.66 14.34
CA THR A 213 -5.98 -13.04 14.13
C THR A 213 -5.92 -11.95 13.05
N THR A 214 -7.01 -11.77 12.31
CA THR A 214 -7.15 -10.64 11.39
C THR A 214 -7.41 -9.37 12.19
N LYS A 215 -6.57 -8.36 11.99
CA LYS A 215 -6.72 -7.02 12.56
C LYS A 215 -6.66 -5.96 11.47
N THR A 216 -7.07 -4.76 11.82
CA THR A 216 -6.92 -3.58 10.97
C THR A 216 -6.02 -2.55 11.65
N ALA A 217 -5.39 -1.70 10.86
CA ALA A 217 -4.66 -0.53 11.34
C ALA A 217 -5.14 0.70 10.56
N ALA A 218 -5.34 1.83 11.24
CA ALA A 218 -5.73 3.08 10.59
C ALA A 218 -4.57 3.65 9.77
N ASN A 219 -4.85 4.09 8.54
CA ASN A 219 -3.83 4.61 7.64
C ASN A 219 -3.48 6.04 8.04
N GLN A 220 -2.41 6.21 8.81
CA GLN A 220 -1.89 7.53 9.19
C GLN A 220 -1.13 8.16 8.03
N LEU A 221 -1.27 9.46 7.81
CA LEU A 221 -0.41 10.23 6.91
C LEU A 221 0.92 10.52 7.62
N GLY A 222 2.03 10.12 6.99
CA GLY A 222 3.38 10.21 7.54
C GLY A 222 4.44 9.79 6.53
N GLY A 223 5.40 8.98 6.96
CA GLY A 223 6.60 8.65 6.18
C GLY A 223 7.54 9.85 6.00
N VAL A 224 8.59 9.69 5.21
CA VAL A 224 9.60 10.74 4.98
C VAL A 224 8.99 12.02 4.40
N ASP A 225 7.99 11.89 3.53
CA ASP A 225 7.38 13.03 2.84
C ASP A 225 6.20 13.66 3.58
N GLY A 226 5.76 13.06 4.70
CA GLY A 226 4.64 13.55 5.53
C GLY A 226 3.24 13.25 4.97
N LYS A 227 3.14 12.62 3.81
CA LYS A 227 1.88 12.34 3.11
C LYS A 227 1.73 10.89 2.65
N THR A 228 2.68 10.03 3.01
CA THR A 228 2.61 8.60 2.74
C THR A 228 1.66 7.94 3.74
N GLU A 229 0.76 7.08 3.27
CA GLU A 229 -0.06 6.26 4.15
C GLU A 229 0.80 5.19 4.83
N VAL A 230 0.94 5.31 6.15
CA VAL A 230 1.67 4.38 7.02
C VAL A 230 0.73 3.80 8.08
N VAL A 231 1.07 2.62 8.58
CA VAL A 231 0.35 1.95 9.66
C VAL A 231 1.30 1.62 10.79
N THR A 232 0.83 1.73 12.02
CA THR A 232 1.59 1.30 13.20
C THR A 232 1.03 -0.01 13.71
N ILE A 233 1.86 -1.04 13.76
CA ILE A 233 1.51 -2.40 14.22
C ILE A 233 2.58 -2.79 15.25
N ASP A 234 2.15 -3.12 16.46
CA ASP A 234 3.03 -3.56 17.56
C ASP A 234 4.27 -2.66 17.78
N GLY A 235 4.07 -1.34 17.69
CA GLY A 235 5.10 -0.32 17.94
C GLY A 235 6.05 -0.05 16.77
N LYS A 236 5.89 -0.73 15.63
CA LYS A 236 6.65 -0.49 14.40
C LYS A 236 5.78 0.17 13.34
N THR A 237 6.38 1.01 12.50
CA THR A 237 5.65 1.74 11.46
C THR A 237 6.01 1.19 10.08
N TYR A 238 5.00 0.78 9.32
CA TYR A 238 5.13 0.20 7.98
C TYR A 238 4.41 1.05 6.94
N ASN A 239 4.83 0.97 5.69
CA ASN A 239 3.99 1.48 4.59
C ASN A 239 2.69 0.68 4.56
N ALA A 240 1.53 1.35 4.48
CA ALA A 240 0.22 0.70 4.40
C ALA A 240 0.18 -0.32 3.24
N SER A 241 0.78 0.03 2.10
CA SER A 241 0.87 -0.85 0.93
C SER A 241 1.70 -2.12 1.14
N LYS A 242 2.71 -2.10 2.03
CA LYS A 242 3.52 -3.27 2.38
C LYS A 242 2.83 -4.15 3.42
N ALA A 243 2.11 -3.54 4.36
CA ALA A 243 1.41 -4.26 5.43
C ALA A 243 0.05 -4.84 4.97
N ALA A 244 -0.51 -4.37 3.86
CA ALA A 244 -1.78 -4.84 3.34
C ALA A 244 -1.77 -6.34 3.03
N GLY A 245 -2.59 -7.10 3.77
CA GLY A 245 -2.68 -8.55 3.64
C GLY A 245 -1.44 -9.31 4.14
N HIS A 246 -0.47 -8.62 4.76
CA HIS A 246 0.72 -9.27 5.31
C HIS A 246 0.36 -10.15 6.49
N ASP A 247 1.03 -11.30 6.61
CA ASP A 247 0.85 -12.24 7.71
C ASP A 247 2.07 -12.26 8.62
N PHE A 248 1.99 -11.53 9.73
CA PHE A 248 3.08 -11.44 10.72
C PHE A 248 3.23 -12.74 11.54
N LYS A 249 2.26 -13.66 11.50
CA LYS A 249 2.37 -14.98 12.14
C LYS A 249 3.17 -15.96 11.27
N ALA A 250 3.06 -15.86 9.94
CA ALA A 250 3.82 -16.66 8.98
C ALA A 250 5.17 -16.02 8.59
N GLN A 251 5.20 -14.70 8.48
CA GLN A 251 6.36 -13.88 8.10
C GLN A 251 6.53 -12.73 9.10
N PRO A 252 7.22 -12.96 10.23
CA PRO A 252 7.34 -11.95 11.29
C PRO A 252 8.11 -10.69 10.86
N GLU A 253 9.02 -10.84 9.91
CA GLU A 253 9.88 -9.77 9.42
C GLU A 253 9.24 -9.04 8.24
N LEU A 254 9.14 -7.73 8.37
CA LEU A 254 8.75 -6.81 7.31
C LEU A 254 9.55 -5.52 7.48
N ALA A 255 10.03 -4.95 6.37
CA ALA A 255 10.76 -3.69 6.42
C ALA A 255 9.84 -2.53 6.83
N GLU A 256 10.25 -1.82 7.87
CA GLU A 256 9.59 -0.58 8.32
C GLU A 256 9.60 0.50 7.23
N ALA A 257 8.68 1.45 7.35
CA ALA A 257 8.68 2.64 6.51
C ALA A 257 9.98 3.43 6.75
N ALA A 258 10.54 4.01 5.68
CA ALA A 258 11.66 4.92 5.84
C ALA A 258 11.24 6.11 6.71
N ALA A 259 11.97 6.36 7.80
CA ALA A 259 11.68 7.46 8.72
C ALA A 259 12.34 8.80 8.30
N LYS A 260 13.42 8.74 7.52
CA LYS A 260 14.14 9.92 7.02
C LYS A 260 14.78 9.65 5.65
N THR A 261 15.20 10.72 4.98
CA THR A 261 16.07 10.62 3.79
C THR A 261 17.33 9.84 4.16
N THR A 262 17.73 8.89 3.31
CA THR A 262 18.91 8.07 3.54
C THR A 262 20.18 8.90 3.45
N GLU A 263 21.03 8.80 4.46
CA GLU A 263 22.38 9.36 4.47
C GLU A 263 23.32 8.47 3.65
N ASN A 264 24.18 9.10 2.84
CA ASN A 264 25.15 8.44 1.95
C ASN A 264 24.54 7.28 1.12
N PRO A 265 23.47 7.52 0.33
CA PRO A 265 22.75 6.45 -0.36
C PRO A 265 23.63 5.68 -1.35
N LEU A 266 24.58 6.35 -2.01
CA LEU A 266 25.51 5.71 -2.94
C LEU A 266 26.43 4.71 -2.24
N GLN A 267 26.97 5.05 -1.06
CA GLN A 267 27.81 4.12 -0.29
C GLN A 267 27.04 2.84 0.11
N LYS A 268 25.75 2.96 0.45
CA LYS A 268 24.92 1.79 0.76
C LYS A 268 24.67 0.93 -0.48
N ILE A 269 24.42 1.56 -1.63
CA ILE A 269 24.25 0.85 -2.90
C ILE A 269 25.55 0.15 -3.31
N ASP A 270 26.70 0.80 -3.18
CA ASP A 270 28.01 0.21 -3.49
C ASP A 270 28.30 -0.99 -2.59
N ALA A 271 27.96 -0.92 -1.30
CA ALA A 271 28.08 -2.05 -0.39
C ALA A 271 27.18 -3.23 -0.80
N ALA A 272 25.93 -2.96 -1.23
CA ALA A 272 25.03 -3.98 -1.74
C ALA A 272 25.55 -4.61 -3.05
N LEU A 273 26.06 -3.81 -3.97
CA LEU A 273 26.68 -4.30 -5.21
C LEU A 273 27.88 -5.20 -4.92
N ALA A 274 28.75 -4.79 -3.98
CA ALA A 274 29.90 -5.60 -3.56
C ALA A 274 29.49 -6.96 -2.98
N GLN A 275 28.39 -7.03 -2.22
CA GLN A 275 27.87 -8.31 -1.70
C GLN A 275 27.36 -9.22 -2.83
N VAL A 276 26.64 -8.66 -3.81
CA VAL A 276 26.15 -9.41 -4.98
C VAL A 276 27.31 -9.91 -5.84
N ASP A 277 28.32 -9.06 -6.07
CA ASP A 277 29.50 -9.40 -6.86
C ASP A 277 30.35 -10.48 -6.16
N ALA A 278 30.47 -10.44 -4.84
CA ALA A 278 31.13 -11.49 -4.07
C ALA A 278 30.43 -12.84 -4.25
N LEU A 279 29.10 -12.90 -4.09
CA LEU A 279 28.34 -14.14 -4.29
C LEU A 279 28.44 -14.64 -5.74
N ARG A 280 28.43 -13.74 -6.73
CA ARG A 280 28.61 -14.10 -8.14
C ARG A 280 29.99 -14.68 -8.41
N SER A 281 31.03 -14.12 -7.78
CA SER A 281 32.40 -14.63 -7.85
C SER A 281 32.50 -16.04 -7.25
N ASP A 282 31.92 -16.25 -6.06
CA ASP A 282 31.91 -17.56 -5.38
C ASP A 282 31.20 -18.62 -6.24
N LEU A 283 30.03 -18.30 -6.81
CA LEU A 283 29.31 -19.19 -7.72
C LEU A 283 30.10 -19.50 -9.00
N GLY A 284 30.81 -18.52 -9.55
CA GLY A 284 31.70 -18.74 -10.70
C GLY A 284 32.88 -19.67 -10.38
N ALA A 285 33.47 -19.52 -9.19
CA ALA A 285 34.54 -20.42 -8.73
C ALA A 285 34.03 -21.86 -8.55
N VAL A 286 32.84 -22.03 -7.98
CA VAL A 286 32.20 -23.34 -7.81
C VAL A 286 31.86 -23.97 -9.16
N GLN A 287 31.36 -23.20 -10.13
CA GLN A 287 31.16 -23.68 -11.52
C GLN A 287 32.47 -24.21 -12.14
N ASN A 288 33.58 -23.52 -11.95
CA ASN A 288 34.90 -23.97 -12.44
C ASN A 288 35.35 -25.28 -11.77
N ARG A 289 35.09 -25.46 -10.48
CA ARG A 289 35.35 -26.72 -9.76
C ARG A 289 34.51 -27.86 -10.32
N PHE A 290 33.21 -27.63 -10.54
CA PHE A 290 32.33 -28.63 -11.18
C PHE A 290 32.80 -29.01 -12.58
N ASN A 291 33.17 -28.03 -13.43
CA ASN A 291 33.69 -28.30 -14.77
C ASN A 291 34.97 -29.17 -14.73
N SER A 292 35.88 -28.88 -13.79
CA SER A 292 37.10 -29.66 -13.60
C SER A 292 36.80 -31.10 -13.15
N ALA A 293 35.85 -31.27 -12.22
CA ALA A 293 35.39 -32.60 -11.80
C ALA A 293 34.76 -33.37 -12.97
N ILE A 294 33.92 -32.72 -13.78
CA ILE A 294 33.30 -33.31 -14.98
C ILE A 294 34.37 -33.78 -15.97
N THR A 295 35.37 -32.95 -16.29
CA THR A 295 36.46 -33.34 -17.20
C THR A 295 37.26 -34.52 -16.67
N ASN A 296 37.61 -34.53 -15.37
CA ASN A 296 38.36 -35.63 -14.75
C ASN A 296 37.56 -36.94 -14.72
N LEU A 297 36.26 -36.87 -14.39
CA LEU A 297 35.36 -38.01 -14.44
C LEU A 297 35.22 -38.53 -15.87
N GLY A 298 35.06 -37.65 -16.85
CA GLY A 298 35.02 -38.01 -18.27
C GLY A 298 36.27 -38.77 -18.74
N ASN A 299 37.47 -38.27 -18.39
CA ASN A 299 38.73 -38.94 -18.70
C ASN A 299 38.83 -40.31 -18.01
N THR A 300 38.43 -40.39 -16.74
CA THR A 300 38.46 -41.63 -15.96
C THR A 300 37.53 -42.68 -16.57
N VAL A 301 36.32 -42.28 -16.96
CA VAL A 301 35.34 -43.15 -17.64
C VAL A 301 35.88 -43.63 -18.98
N ASN A 302 36.47 -42.75 -19.80
CA ASN A 302 37.08 -43.14 -21.08
C ASN A 302 38.21 -44.16 -20.90
N ASN A 303 39.15 -43.89 -19.99
CA ASN A 303 40.27 -44.80 -19.71
C ASN A 303 39.80 -46.16 -19.19
N LEU A 304 38.82 -46.18 -18.28
CA LEU A 304 38.23 -47.41 -17.76
C LEU A 304 37.47 -48.17 -18.85
N SER A 305 36.75 -47.47 -19.72
CA SER A 305 36.04 -48.07 -20.85
C SER A 305 37.01 -48.69 -21.85
N GLU A 306 38.13 -48.02 -22.17
CA GLU A 306 39.18 -48.57 -23.04
C GLU A 306 39.88 -49.78 -22.42
N ALA A 307 40.21 -49.72 -21.13
CA ALA A 307 40.82 -50.84 -20.41
C ALA A 307 39.87 -52.05 -20.38
N ARG A 308 38.58 -51.81 -20.12
CA ARG A 308 37.55 -52.85 -20.16
C ARG A 308 37.40 -53.43 -21.56
N SER A 309 37.37 -52.60 -22.60
CA SER A 309 37.36 -53.05 -24.01
C SER A 309 38.55 -53.95 -24.32
N ARG A 310 39.77 -53.59 -23.91
CA ARG A 310 40.97 -54.46 -24.12
C ARG A 310 40.91 -55.81 -23.39
N ILE A 311 40.16 -55.90 -22.28
CA ILE A 311 40.05 -57.12 -21.47
C ILE A 311 38.88 -57.99 -21.97
N GLU A 312 37.73 -57.38 -22.22
CA GLU A 312 36.49 -58.10 -22.55
C GLU A 312 36.27 -58.25 -24.05
N ASP A 313 36.68 -57.28 -24.87
CA ASP A 313 36.49 -57.36 -26.31
C ASP A 313 37.61 -58.24 -26.91
N SER A 314 37.20 -59.25 -27.67
CA SER A 314 38.15 -60.11 -28.37
C SER A 314 38.66 -59.45 -29.63
N ASP A 315 39.95 -59.62 -29.91
CA ASP A 315 40.50 -59.26 -31.21
C ASP A 315 39.95 -60.21 -32.27
N TYR A 316 38.95 -59.74 -33.01
CA TYR A 316 38.26 -60.48 -34.06
C TYR A 316 39.22 -61.08 -35.10
N ALA A 317 40.33 -60.39 -35.41
CA ALA A 317 41.30 -60.90 -36.38
C ALA A 317 41.99 -62.17 -35.87
N THR A 318 42.37 -62.20 -34.59
CA THR A 318 43.00 -63.35 -33.95
C THR A 318 42.00 -64.49 -33.72
N GLU A 319 40.79 -64.17 -33.26
CA GLU A 319 39.76 -65.17 -32.98
C GLU A 319 39.28 -65.87 -34.26
N VAL A 320 39.07 -65.11 -35.35
CA VAL A 320 38.72 -65.70 -36.66
C VAL A 320 39.86 -66.55 -37.21
N SER A 321 41.13 -66.14 -37.01
CA SER A 321 42.29 -66.94 -37.43
C SER A 321 42.38 -68.26 -36.65
N ASN A 322 42.12 -68.22 -35.34
CA ASN A 322 42.07 -69.42 -34.50
C ASN A 322 40.88 -70.31 -34.85
N MET A 323 39.70 -69.74 -35.09
CA MET A 323 38.51 -70.46 -35.57
C MET A 323 38.80 -71.13 -36.91
N SER A 324 39.40 -70.40 -37.86
CA SER A 324 39.77 -70.94 -39.18
C SER A 324 40.83 -72.04 -39.04
N ARG A 325 41.86 -71.86 -38.20
CA ARG A 325 42.84 -72.91 -37.88
C ARG A 325 42.17 -74.14 -37.26
N ALA A 326 41.23 -73.95 -36.33
CA ALA A 326 40.50 -75.04 -35.70
C ALA A 326 39.62 -75.79 -36.71
N GLN A 327 38.96 -75.08 -37.63
CA GLN A 327 38.21 -75.68 -38.74
C GLN A 327 39.12 -76.48 -39.69
N ILE A 328 40.28 -75.94 -40.05
CA ILE A 328 41.29 -76.66 -40.85
C ILE A 328 41.81 -77.90 -40.11
N LEU A 329 42.12 -77.79 -38.82
CA LEU A 329 42.53 -78.92 -37.98
C LEU A 329 41.44 -79.98 -37.84
N GLN A 330 40.17 -79.59 -37.73
CA GLN A 330 39.06 -80.53 -37.74
C GLN A 330 38.96 -81.26 -39.09
N GLN A 331 39.09 -80.56 -40.22
CA GLN A 331 39.11 -81.17 -41.56
C GLN A 331 40.34 -82.07 -41.80
N ALA A 332 41.51 -81.67 -41.31
CA ALA A 332 42.73 -82.48 -41.37
C ALA A 332 42.66 -83.68 -40.43
N GLY A 333 42.11 -83.52 -39.23
CA GLY A 333 41.90 -84.59 -38.25
C GLY A 333 40.94 -85.65 -38.77
N THR A 334 39.86 -85.27 -39.45
CA THR A 334 38.97 -86.24 -40.11
C THR A 334 39.65 -86.93 -41.29
N SER A 335 40.47 -86.22 -42.07
CA SER A 335 41.25 -86.81 -43.18
C SER A 335 42.34 -87.78 -42.69
N VAL A 336 43.09 -87.41 -41.63
CA VAL A 336 44.09 -88.28 -40.99
C VAL A 336 43.42 -89.44 -40.28
N LEU A 337 42.26 -89.25 -39.66
CA LEU A 337 41.47 -90.35 -39.09
C LEU A 337 41.03 -91.32 -40.19
N ALA A 338 40.57 -90.81 -41.34
CA ALA A 338 40.25 -91.64 -42.50
C ALA A 338 41.49 -92.40 -43.02
N GLN A 339 42.66 -91.76 -43.06
CA GLN A 339 43.92 -92.38 -43.49
C GLN A 339 44.45 -93.40 -42.47
N ALA A 340 44.39 -93.11 -41.17
CA ALA A 340 44.74 -94.02 -40.09
C ALA A 340 43.81 -95.24 -40.04
N ASN A 341 42.54 -95.09 -40.37
CA ASN A 341 41.61 -96.23 -40.52
C ASN A 341 41.91 -97.09 -41.76
N GLN A 342 42.55 -96.53 -42.79
CA GLN A 342 42.95 -97.26 -44.01
C GLN A 342 44.33 -97.97 -43.89
N VAL A 343 45.25 -97.46 -43.06
CA VAL A 343 46.60 -98.07 -42.90
C VAL A 343 46.55 -99.54 -42.45
N PRO A 344 45.76 -99.94 -41.43
CA PRO A 344 45.61 -101.36 -41.06
C PRO A 344 45.01 -102.21 -42.18
N GLN A 345 44.07 -101.65 -42.96
CA GLN A 345 43.42 -102.36 -44.06
C GLN A 345 44.39 -102.62 -45.23
N ASN A 346 45.27 -101.66 -45.53
CA ASN A 346 46.31 -101.83 -46.56
C ASN A 346 47.38 -102.83 -46.14
N VAL A 347 47.77 -102.88 -44.86
CA VAL A 347 48.72 -103.89 -44.34
C VAL A 347 48.12 -105.29 -44.37
N LEU A 348 46.82 -105.43 -44.06
CA LEU A 348 46.11 -106.72 -44.20
C LEU A 348 45.93 -107.14 -45.66
N SER A 349 45.86 -106.20 -46.61
CA SER A 349 45.81 -106.50 -48.06
C SER A 349 47.16 -106.92 -48.65
N LEU A 350 48.29 -106.51 -48.06
CA LEU A 350 49.64 -106.86 -48.51
C LEU A 350 50.15 -108.20 -47.93
N LEU A 351 49.48 -108.72 -46.90
CA LEU A 351 49.77 -110.01 -46.28
C LEU A 351 48.83 -111.14 -46.77
N ARG A 352 48.10 -110.92 -47.87
CA ARG A 352 47.25 -111.90 -48.55
C ARG A 352 47.81 -112.26 -49.90
#